data_AF-A0A6B3EXQ2-F1
#
_entry.id   AF-A0A6B3EXQ2-F1
#
_cell.length_a   1.000
_cell.length_b   1.000
_cell.length_c   1.000
_cell.angle_alpha   90.00
_cell.angle_beta   90.00
_cell.angle_gamma   90.00
#
_symmetry.space_group_name_H-M   'P 1'
#
loop_
_entity.id
_entity.type
_entity.pdbx_description
1 polymer ?
#
loop_
_entity_poly.entity_id
_entity_poly.type
_entity_poly.pdbx_seq_one_letter_code
_entity_poly.pdbx_strand_id
1 'polypeptide(L)'
;DALARSFARHHDFDRGYGPGANRLLRLVREGGDWRELSTGLFRGQGSWGNGAAMRVAPLGAWYADDPREAARQAVLSARPTHQHPEGIA
;
A
#
# COMPACT_ATOMS: atom_id res chain seq x y z
N ASP A 1 -6.51 -4.40 8.44
CA ASP A 1 -5.78 -3.50 9.37
C ASP A 1 -4.36 -3.93 9.70
N ALA A 2 -4.10 -5.22 9.99
CA ALA A 2 -2.77 -5.69 10.39
C ALA A 2 -1.65 -5.30 9.40
N LEU A 3 -1.91 -5.40 8.09
CA LEU A 3 -0.94 -5.05 7.04
C LEU A 3 -0.53 -3.56 7.08
N ALA A 4 -1.51 -2.65 7.13
CA ALA A 4 -1.25 -1.21 7.19
C ALA A 4 -0.44 -0.83 8.44
N ARG A 5 -0.79 -1.41 9.60
CA ARG A 5 -0.01 -1.24 10.84
C ARG A 5 1.40 -1.80 10.70
N SER A 6 1.57 -2.94 10.01
CA SER A 6 2.90 -3.51 9.77
C SER A 6 3.76 -2.59 8.90
N PHE A 7 3.21 -2.02 7.82
CA PHE A 7 3.93 -1.03 7.01
C PHE A 7 4.34 0.19 7.82
N ALA A 8 3.45 0.72 8.65
CA ALA A 8 3.74 1.88 9.50
C ALA A 8 4.81 1.58 10.57
N ARG A 9 4.79 0.37 11.16
CA ARG A 9 5.80 -0.05 12.14
C ARG A 9 7.19 -0.24 11.55
N HIS A 10 7.28 -0.82 10.35
CA HIS A 10 8.55 -1.08 9.67
C HIS A 10 8.98 0.06 8.73
N HIS A 11 8.25 1.18 8.74
CA HIS A 11 8.57 2.35 7.95
C HIS A 11 9.82 3.04 8.51
N ASP A 12 10.84 3.09 7.68
CA ASP A 12 12.10 3.81 7.90
C ASP A 12 12.19 4.95 6.89
N PHE A 13 12.36 6.17 7.39
CA PHE A 13 12.36 7.39 6.60
C PHE A 13 13.57 7.47 5.65
N ASP A 14 14.69 6.86 6.01
CA ASP A 14 15.96 6.98 5.28
C ASP A 14 16.08 5.98 4.11
N ARG A 15 15.05 5.15 3.90
CA ARG A 15 15.02 4.12 2.82
C ARG A 15 14.48 4.61 1.48
N GLY A 16 14.38 5.92 1.27
CA GLY A 16 14.00 6.49 -0.03
C GLY A 16 12.52 6.34 -0.40
N TYR A 17 11.62 6.27 0.59
CA TYR A 17 10.18 6.28 0.35
C TYR A 17 9.74 7.60 -0.30
N GLY A 18 8.77 7.53 -1.23
CA GLY A 18 8.18 8.73 -1.81
C GLY A 18 7.49 9.62 -0.75
N PRO A 19 7.45 10.96 -0.92
CA PRO A 19 6.93 11.89 0.09
C PRO A 19 5.50 11.57 0.58
N GLY A 20 4.63 11.13 -0.33
CA GLY A 20 3.25 10.73 0.00
C GLY A 20 3.20 9.49 0.89
N ALA A 21 4.00 8.46 0.58
CA ALA A 21 4.10 7.24 1.37
C ALA A 21 4.71 7.53 2.76
N ASN A 22 5.77 8.36 2.81
CA ASN A 22 6.38 8.81 4.06
C ASN A 22 5.37 9.48 5.00
N ARG A 23 4.60 10.44 4.49
CA ARG A 23 3.59 11.14 5.28
C ARG A 23 2.49 10.19 5.76
N LEU A 24 1.99 9.34 4.87
CA LEU A 24 0.92 8.39 5.18
C LEU A 24 1.34 7.41 6.29
N LEU A 25 2.49 6.73 6.14
CA LEU A 25 2.92 5.70 7.08
C LEU A 25 3.26 6.28 8.46
N ARG A 26 3.78 7.52 8.50
CA ARG A 26 3.96 8.26 9.75
C ARG A 26 2.63 8.51 10.46
N LEU A 27 1.62 9.01 9.76
CA LEU A 27 0.30 9.30 10.35
C LEU A 27 -0.43 8.03 10.82
N VAL A 28 -0.29 6.92 10.09
CA VAL A 28 -0.82 5.62 10.54
C VAL A 28 -0.11 5.13 11.80
N ARG A 29 1.21 5.36 11.92
CA ARG A 29 1.98 5.04 13.13
C ARG A 29 1.54 5.87 14.34
N GLU A 30 1.13 7.11 14.10
CA GLU A 30 0.58 8.04 15.11
C GLU A 30 -0.89 7.74 15.48
N GLY A 31 -1.49 6.69 14.89
CA GLY A 31 -2.83 6.21 15.24
C GLY A 31 -3.94 6.61 14.27
N GLY A 32 -3.62 7.29 13.17
CA GLY A 32 -4.61 7.65 12.15
C GLY A 32 -5.17 6.43 11.40
N ASP A 33 -6.43 6.52 10.93
CA ASP A 33 -7.03 5.48 10.11
C ASP A 33 -6.43 5.50 8.70
N TRP A 34 -5.76 4.41 8.33
CA TRP A 34 -5.19 4.26 7.00
C TRP A 34 -6.24 4.35 5.89
N ARG A 35 -7.51 3.99 6.12
CA ARG A 35 -8.56 4.08 5.10
C ARG A 35 -8.84 5.52 4.72
N GLU A 36 -8.98 6.40 5.71
CA GLU A 36 -9.18 7.83 5.49
C GLU A 36 -7.91 8.48 4.92
N LEU A 37 -6.74 8.16 5.49
CA LEU A 37 -5.49 8.77 5.07
C LEU A 37 -5.08 8.38 3.63
N SER A 38 -5.24 7.10 3.27
CA SER A 38 -4.88 6.62 1.93
C SER A 38 -5.82 7.14 0.85
N THR A 39 -7.12 7.25 1.13
CA THR A 39 -8.11 7.84 0.21
C THR A 39 -7.94 9.35 0.08
N GLY A 40 -7.49 10.04 1.13
CA GLY A 40 -7.17 11.47 1.08
C GLY A 40 -5.89 11.82 0.30
N LEU A 41 -5.05 10.85 -0.08
CA LEU A 41 -3.82 11.12 -0.82
C LEU A 41 -4.12 11.72 -2.21
N PHE A 42 -3.26 12.63 -2.65
CA PHE A 42 -3.34 13.28 -3.98
C PHE A 42 -4.70 13.91 -4.28
N ARG A 43 -5.32 14.54 -3.26
CA ARG A 43 -6.66 15.18 -3.35
C ARG A 43 -7.76 14.19 -3.74
N GLY A 44 -7.68 12.94 -3.26
CA GLY A 44 -8.67 11.91 -3.56
C GLY A 44 -8.36 11.07 -4.79
N GLN A 45 -7.37 11.44 -5.60
CA GLN A 45 -7.03 10.70 -6.81
C GLN A 45 -6.28 9.40 -6.49
N GLY A 46 -5.51 9.37 -5.40
CA GLY A 46 -4.64 8.23 -5.08
C GLY A 46 -3.31 8.27 -5.83
N SER A 47 -2.40 7.35 -5.45
CA SER A 47 -1.05 7.28 -6.00
C SER A 47 -0.99 6.44 -7.27
N TRP A 48 -0.34 6.96 -8.30
CA TRP A 48 0.06 6.26 -9.52
C TRP A 48 1.44 5.58 -9.41
N GLY A 49 2.08 5.66 -8.24
CA GLY A 49 3.42 5.13 -8.05
C GLY A 49 3.47 3.61 -8.16
N ASN A 50 4.66 3.07 -8.38
CA ASN A 50 4.90 1.62 -8.44
C ASN A 50 5.04 0.97 -7.05
N GLY A 51 4.77 1.71 -5.96
CA GLY A 51 5.09 1.27 -4.61
C GLY A 51 4.28 0.05 -4.15
N ALA A 52 3.09 -0.15 -4.70
CA ALA A 52 2.33 -1.39 -4.53
C ALA A 52 2.93 -2.56 -5.31
N ALA A 53 3.23 -2.36 -6.59
CA ALA A 53 3.82 -3.38 -7.46
C ALA A 53 5.19 -3.87 -6.96
N MET A 54 6.05 -2.96 -6.47
CA MET A 54 7.42 -3.33 -6.03
C MET A 54 7.48 -4.35 -4.87
N ARG A 55 6.35 -4.60 -4.19
CA ARG A 55 6.25 -5.50 -3.02
C ARG A 55 5.27 -6.67 -3.22
N VAL A 56 4.70 -6.83 -4.41
CA VAL A 56 3.58 -7.77 -4.65
C VAL A 56 4.01 -9.22 -4.89
N ALA A 57 5.26 -9.44 -5.29
CA ALA A 57 5.76 -10.75 -5.73
C ALA A 57 5.49 -11.93 -4.76
N PRO A 58 5.61 -11.78 -3.41
CA PRO A 58 5.31 -12.87 -2.49
C PRO A 58 3.88 -13.40 -2.58
N LEU A 59 2.90 -12.56 -2.96
CA LEU A 59 1.52 -13.01 -3.16
C LEU A 59 1.38 -13.88 -4.40
N GLY A 60 2.09 -13.52 -5.49
CA GLY A 60 2.14 -14.37 -6.68
C GLY A 60 2.77 -15.74 -6.41
N ALA A 61 3.80 -15.78 -5.56
CA ALA A 61 4.41 -17.05 -5.15
C ALA A 61 3.51 -17.87 -4.22
N TRP A 62 2.82 -17.24 -3.27
CA TRP A 62 1.94 -17.93 -2.32
C TRP A 62 0.69 -18.51 -2.99
N TYR A 63 0.09 -17.77 -3.92
CA TYR A 63 -1.10 -18.17 -4.68
C TYR A 63 -0.73 -18.65 -6.09
N ALA A 64 0.42 -19.33 -6.24
CA ALA A 64 0.93 -19.74 -7.55
C ALA A 64 -0.07 -20.62 -8.33
N ASP A 65 -0.87 -21.43 -7.62
CA ASP A 65 -1.89 -22.30 -8.21
C ASP A 65 -3.23 -21.60 -8.47
N ASP A 66 -3.41 -20.36 -7.99
CA ASP A 66 -4.62 -19.56 -8.18
C ASP A 66 -4.28 -18.10 -8.51
N PRO A 67 -4.00 -17.78 -9.79
CA PRO A 67 -3.72 -16.42 -10.23
C PRO A 67 -4.86 -15.43 -9.97
N ARG A 68 -6.12 -15.91 -9.88
CA ARG A 68 -7.27 -15.04 -9.61
C ARG A 68 -7.25 -14.59 -8.15
N GLU A 69 -6.99 -15.50 -7.21
CA GLU A 69 -6.82 -15.11 -5.82
C GLU A 69 -5.54 -14.30 -5.59
N ALA A 70 -4.45 -14.61 -6.32
CA ALA A 70 -3.24 -13.80 -6.31
C ALA A 70 -3.54 -12.33 -6.66
N ALA A 71 -4.28 -12.10 -7.74
CA ALA A 71 -4.71 -10.77 -8.16
C ALA A 71 -5.64 -10.10 -7.13
N ARG A 72 -6.57 -10.86 -6.56
CA ARG A 72 -7.49 -10.34 -5.53
C ARG A 72 -6.73 -9.88 -4.29
N GLN A 73 -5.73 -10.65 -3.85
CA GLN A 73 -4.88 -10.33 -2.72
C GLN A 73 -3.91 -9.18 -3.05
N ALA A 74 -3.40 -9.10 -4.28
CA ALA A 74 -2.62 -7.97 -4.74
C ALA A 74 -3.40 -6.65 -4.59
N VAL A 75 -4.65 -6.61 -5.05
CA VAL A 75 -5.55 -5.45 -4.90
C VAL A 75 -5.72 -5.07 -3.42
N LEU A 76 -6.00 -6.04 -2.56
CA LEU A 76 -6.18 -5.78 -1.12
C LEU A 76 -4.88 -5.28 -0.46
N SER A 77 -3.72 -5.77 -0.90
CA SER A 77 -2.41 -5.37 -0.38
C SER A 77 -1.93 -3.98 -0.86
N ALA A 78 -2.48 -3.51 -1.99
CA ALA A 78 -2.16 -2.21 -2.58
C ALA A 78 -2.86 -1.05 -1.85
N ARG A 79 -4.15 -1.23 -1.54
CA ARG A 79 -5.06 -0.24 -0.93
C ARG A 79 -4.51 0.53 0.27
N PRO A 80 -3.71 -0.06 1.18
CA PRO A 80 -3.11 0.71 2.27
C PRO A 80 -2.29 1.92 1.84
N THR A 81 -1.76 1.94 0.61
CA THR A 81 -0.89 3.04 0.12
C THR A 81 -1.25 3.55 -1.27
N HIS A 82 -1.99 2.77 -2.08
CA HIS A 82 -2.34 3.11 -3.45
C HIS A 82 -3.84 2.90 -3.64
N GLN A 83 -4.54 3.97 -4.02
CA GLN A 83 -5.99 3.95 -4.29
C GLN A 83 -6.30 4.17 -5.78
N HIS A 84 -5.33 4.66 -6.57
CA HIS A 84 -5.51 4.84 -8.00
C HIS A 84 -5.57 3.46 -8.69
N PRO A 85 -6.50 3.21 -9.62
CA PRO A 85 -6.58 1.92 -10.31
C PRO A 85 -5.24 1.50 -10.94
N GLU A 86 -4.52 2.41 -11.59
CA GLU A 86 -3.21 2.21 -12.22
C GLU A 86 -2.07 2.01 -11.21
N GLY A 87 -2.25 2.46 -9.96
CA GLY A 87 -1.33 2.14 -8.86
C GLY A 87 -1.66 0.80 -8.20
N ILE A 88 -2.79 0.19 -8.53
CA ILE A 88 -3.26 -1.11 -8.01
C ILE A 88 -3.09 -2.23 -9.05
N ALA A 89 -3.32 -1.93 -10.32
CA ALA A 89 -3.38 -2.86 -11.45
C ALA A 89 -2.01 -3.39 -11.88
#